data_AF-A0A6P0VHB6-F1
#
_entry.id   AF-A0A6P0VHB6-F1
#
_cell.length_a   1.000
_cell.length_b   1.000
_cell.length_c   1.000
_cell.angle_alpha   90.00
_cell.angle_beta   90.00
_cell.angle_gamma   90.00
#
_symmetry.space_group_name_H-M   'P 1'
#
loop_
_entity.id
_entity.type
_entity.pdbx_description
1 polymer ?
#
loop_
_entity_poly.entity_id
_entity_poly.type
_entity_poly.pdbx_seq_one_letter_code
_entity_poly.pdbx_strand_id
1 'polypeptide(L)' 'MSNLDQVLDAAMELPLEQQEILVQILKKRLIESRRDEIASDAQISIAEFQAGAPQQQTATEVIQELREYIDNPNTANV' A
#
# COMPACT_ATOMS: atom_id res chain seq x y z
N MET A 1 13.03 2.22 -21.50
CA MET A 1 11.77 2.47 -20.77
C MET A 1 10.71 2.75 -21.81
N SER A 2 9.70 1.91 -21.93
CA SER A 2 8.50 2.24 -22.71
C SER A 2 7.68 3.27 -21.92
N ASN A 3 7.28 4.37 -22.54
CA ASN A 3 6.30 5.27 -21.93
C ASN A 3 4.90 4.62 -22.01
N LEU A 4 3.95 5.10 -21.20
CA LEU A 4 2.60 4.54 -21.14
C LEU A 4 1.91 4.55 -22.52
N ASP A 5 2.13 5.61 -23.30
CA ASP A 5 1.52 5.78 -24.62
C ASP A 5 1.96 4.70 -25.61
N GLN A 6 3.25 4.38 -25.68
CA GLN A 6 3.77 3.31 -26.54
C GLN A 6 3.22 1.93 -26.16
N VAL A 7 3.02 1.67 -24.87
CA VAL A 7 2.43 0.41 -24.40
C VAL A 7 0.96 0.33 -24.77
N LEU A 8 0.24 1.45 -24.69
CA LEU A 8 -1.16 1.54 -25.07
C LEU A 8 -1.34 1.35 -26.58
N ASP A 9 -0.50 1.99 -27.39
CA ASP A 9 -0.52 1.83 -28.85
C ASP A 9 -0.29 0.35 -29.23
N ALA A 10 0.71 -0.30 -28.64
CA ALA A 10 0.97 -1.72 -28.87
C ALA A 10 -0.17 -2.64 -28.39
N ALA A 11 -0.84 -2.28 -27.29
CA ALA A 11 -2.02 -3.01 -26.81
C ALA A 11 -3.21 -2.86 -27.77
N MET A 12 -3.37 -1.68 -28.38
CA MET A 12 -4.43 -1.40 -29.35
C MET A 12 -4.23 -2.11 -30.69
N GLU A 13 -3.00 -2.48 -31.05
CA GLU A 13 -2.70 -3.30 -32.24
C GLU A 13 -3.14 -4.77 -32.11
N LEU A 14 -3.43 -5.24 -30.89
CA LEU A 14 -3.90 -6.60 -30.67
C LEU A 14 -5.35 -6.80 -31.16
N PRO A 15 -5.75 -8.00 -31.60
CA PRO A 15 -7.15 -8.33 -31.83
C PRO A 15 -7.99 -8.12 -30.56
N LEU A 16 -9.28 -7.78 -30.73
CA LEU A 16 -10.19 -7.47 -29.62
C LEU A 16 -10.20 -8.54 -28.51
N GLU A 17 -10.24 -9.81 -28.88
CA GLU A 17 -10.18 -10.94 -27.94
C GLU A 17 -8.88 -10.94 -27.11
N GLN A 18 -7.74 -10.63 -27.75
CA GLN A 18 -6.45 -10.55 -27.07
C GLN A 18 -6.35 -9.31 -26.18
N GLN A 19 -6.98 -8.19 -26.56
CA GLN A 19 -7.09 -7.01 -25.70
C GLN A 19 -7.87 -7.35 -24.42
N GLU A 20 -9.00 -8.05 -24.53
CA GLU A 20 -9.79 -8.48 -23.37
C GLU A 20 -8.99 -9.41 -22.43
N ILE A 21 -8.24 -10.36 -23.00
CA ILE A 21 -7.35 -11.25 -22.24
C ILE A 21 -6.26 -10.43 -21.54
N LEU A 22 -5.63 -9.47 -22.24
CA LEU A 22 -4.60 -8.59 -21.68
C LEU A 22 -5.13 -7.82 -20.46
N VAL A 23 -6.33 -7.24 -20.57
CA VAL A 23 -6.99 -6.54 -19.46
C VAL A 23 -7.17 -7.46 -18.26
N GLN A 24 -7.64 -8.69 -18.47
CA GLN A 24 -7.81 -9.66 -17.39
C GLN A 24 -6.49 -10.04 -16.70
N ILE A 25 -5.43 -10.25 -17.49
CA ILE A 25 -4.10 -10.59 -16.97
C ILE A 25 -3.55 -9.44 -16.13
N LEU A 26 -3.61 -8.21 -16.66
CA LEU A 26 -3.12 -7.02 -15.96
C LEU A 26 -3.87 -6.81 -14.65
N LYS A 27 -5.19 -6.94 -14.66
CA LYS A 27 -6.01 -6.83 -13.45
C LYS A 27 -5.62 -7.86 -12.39
N LYS A 28 -5.43 -9.12 -12.78
CA LYS A 28 -4.98 -10.17 -11.84
C LYS A 28 -3.62 -9.86 -11.25
N ARG A 29 -2.64 -9.49 -12.09
CA ARG A 29 -1.28 -9.16 -11.62
C ARG A 29 -1.27 -7.97 -10.67
N LEU A 30 -2.11 -6.95 -10.93
CA LEU A 30 -2.20 -5.79 -10.05
C LEU A 30 -2.80 -6.14 -8.69
N ILE A 31 -3.78 -7.04 -8.65
CA ILE A 31 -4.36 -7.55 -7.39
C ILE A 31 -3.31 -8.34 -6.61
N GLU A 32 -2.59 -9.25 -7.26
CA GLU A 32 -1.54 -10.03 -6.59
C GLU A 32 -0.41 -9.13 -6.06
N SER A 33 0.05 -8.16 -6.85
CA SER A 33 1.06 -7.20 -6.39
C SER A 33 0.63 -6.41 -5.15
N ARG A 34 -0.65 -6.00 -5.08
CA ARG A 34 -1.19 -5.33 -3.89
C ARG A 34 -1.32 -6.28 -2.70
N ARG A 35 -1.62 -7.55 -2.94
CA ARG A 35 -1.67 -8.56 -1.87
C ARG A 35 -0.28 -8.82 -1.30
N ASP A 36 0.74 -8.88 -2.14
CA ASP A 36 2.13 -9.05 -1.72
C ASP A 36 2.60 -7.85 -0.87
N GLU A 37 2.23 -6.64 -1.28
CA GLU A 37 2.48 -5.41 -0.50
C GLU A 37 1.82 -5.47 0.88
N ILE A 38 0.52 -5.78 0.94
CA ILE A 38 -0.21 -5.93 2.21
C ILE A 38 0.38 -7.04 3.07
N ALA A 39 0.79 -8.17 2.47
CA ALA A 39 1.39 -9.28 3.20
C ALA A 39 2.76 -8.89 3.79
N SER A 40 3.59 -8.15 3.05
CA SER A 40 4.86 -7.61 3.53
C SER A 40 4.64 -6.65 4.70
N ASP A 41 3.71 -5.70 4.55
CA ASP A 41 3.41 -4.72 5.60
C ASP A 41 2.87 -5.40 6.87
N ALA A 42 2.01 -6.40 6.72
CA ALA A 42 1.52 -7.19 7.83
C ALA A 42 2.65 -7.98 8.52
N GLN A 43 3.58 -8.57 7.75
CA GLN A 43 4.73 -9.28 8.32
C GLN A 43 5.64 -8.33 9.11
N ILE A 44 5.92 -7.14 8.58
CA ILE A 44 6.69 -6.10 9.28
C ILE A 44 5.98 -5.72 10.59
N SER A 45 4.68 -5.40 10.51
CA SER A 45 3.88 -4.98 11.67
C SER A 45 3.84 -6.06 12.76
N ILE A 46 3.71 -7.33 12.38
CA ILE A 46 3.73 -8.47 13.33
C ILE A 46 5.12 -8.62 13.95
N ALA A 47 6.19 -8.50 13.16
CA ALA A 47 7.56 -8.60 13.66
C ALA A 47 7.88 -7.48 14.66
N GLU A 48 7.46 -6.25 14.39
CA GLU A 48 7.60 -5.11 15.30
C GLU A 48 6.83 -5.32 16.61
N PHE A 49 5.59 -5.82 16.51
CA PHE A 49 4.80 -6.17 17.69
C PHE A 49 5.48 -7.26 18.54
N GLN A 50 5.98 -8.32 17.92
CA GLN A 50 6.69 -9.40 18.60
C GLN A 50 8.02 -8.96 19.21
N ALA A 51 8.72 -8.03 18.57
CA ALA A 51 9.96 -7.44 19.07
C ALA A 51 9.75 -6.51 20.28
N GLY A 52 8.49 -6.28 20.69
CA GLY A 52 8.16 -5.37 21.79
C GLY A 52 8.39 -3.90 21.44
N ALA A 53 8.43 -3.57 20.14
CA ALA A 53 8.58 -2.20 19.68
C ALA A 53 7.40 -1.28 20.06
N PRO A 54 6.13 -1.72 20.05
CA PRO A 54 5.05 -0.87 20.53
C PRO A 54 5.06 -0.82 22.06
N GLN A 55 5.14 0.41 22.61
CA GLN A 55 4.87 0.63 24.03
C GLN A 55 3.46 0.18 24.37
N GLN A 56 3.31 -0.53 25.49
CA GLN A 56 1.98 -0.82 26.04
C GLN A 56 1.35 0.50 26.47
N GLN A 57 0.44 1.01 25.64
CA GLN A 57 -0.37 2.19 25.91
C GLN A 57 -1.84 1.80 25.88
N THR A 58 -2.63 2.40 26.76
CA THR A 58 -4.08 2.24 26.73
C THR A 58 -4.67 3.05 25.58
N ALA A 59 -5.84 2.63 25.09
CA ALA A 59 -6.54 3.37 24.04
C ALA A 59 -6.79 4.84 24.43
N THR A 60 -7.01 5.13 25.70
CA THR A 60 -7.22 6.50 26.20
C THR A 60 -5.96 7.36 26.08
N GLU A 61 -4.79 6.81 26.39
CA GLU A 61 -3.50 7.52 26.28
C GLU A 61 -3.17 7.81 24.81
N VAL A 62 -3.34 6.83 23.92
CA VAL A 62 -3.12 7.00 22.47
C VAL A 62 -4.08 8.03 21.88
N ILE A 63 -5.37 7.99 22.25
CA ILE A 63 -6.36 8.96 21.78
C ILE A 63 -6.02 10.38 22.25
N GLN A 64 -5.51 10.53 23.47
CA GLN A 64 -5.11 11.82 24.01
C GLN A 64 -3.87 12.36 23.28
N GLU A 65 -2.85 11.54 23.06
CA GLU A 65 -1.64 11.89 22.31
C GLU A 65 -1.96 12.31 20.86
N LEU A 66 -2.83 11.55 20.18
CA LEU A 66 -3.28 11.87 18.82
C LEU A 66 -4.03 13.20 18.75
N ARG A 67 -4.85 13.52 19.76
CA ARG A 67 -5.56 14.82 19.83
C ARG A 67 -4.57 15.96 20.07
N GLU A 68 -3.62 15.77 20.98
CA GLU A 68 -2.57 16.76 21.25
C GLU A 68 -1.70 17.03 20.02
N TYR A 69 -1.38 16.00 19.23
CA TYR A 69 -0.66 16.16 17.95
C TYR A 69 -1.46 16.94 16.91
N ILE A 70 -2.77 16.68 16.78
CA ILE A 70 -3.65 17.38 15.84
C ILE A 70 -3.84 18.84 16.26
N ASP A 71 -4.00 19.10 17.55
CA ASP A 71 -4.22 20.44 18.09
C ASP A 71 -2.92 21.26 18.18
N ASN A 72 -1.75 20.59 18.20
CA ASN A 72 -0.45 21.26 18.33
C ASN A 72 0.67 20.53 17.54
N PRO A 73 0.70 20.67 16.19
CA PRO A 73 1.56 19.86 15.31
C PRO A 73 3.08 20.14 15.38
N ASN A 74 3.55 20.96 16.33
CA ASN A 74 4.94 21.42 16.44
C ASN A 74 5.74 20.81 17.62
N THR A 75 5.19 19.88 18.38
CA THR A 75 5.90 19.27 19.55
C THR A 75 6.51 17.90 19.28
N ALA A 76 6.30 17.28 18.11
CA ALA A 76 6.81 15.94 17.78
C ALA A 76 8.26 15.91 17.27
N ASN A 77 9.15 16.73 17.83
CA ASN A 77 10.60 16.68 17.56
C ASN A 77 11.39 16.93 18.85
N VAL A 78 11.41 15.95 19.76
CA VAL A 78 12.53 15.70 20.69
C VAL A 78 12.66 14.21 20.91
#